data_AF-A0AAU7N0B1-F1
#
_entry.id   AF-A0AAU7N0B1-F1
#
_cell.length_a   1.000
_cell.length_b   1.000
_cell.length_c   1.000
_cell.angle_alpha   90.00
_cell.angle_beta   90.00
_cell.angle_gamma   90.00
#
_symmetry.space_group_name_H-M   'P 1'
#
loop_
_entity.id
_entity.type
_entity.pdbx_description
1 polymer ?
#
loop_
_entity_poly.entity_id
_entity_poly.type
_entity_poly.pdbx_seq_one_letter_code
_entity_poly.pdbx_strand_id
1 'polypeptide(L)'
;MKKILTILSFATLTAFAGYGQSQNSGVMKATTQMKTFTVSEDGVEKEYSVKVMERRKYGMELNSKDRGMVNQDRKLSSPFVTKLVAIDSDSDPNYDDYMVLKYKGTVNNDFDVVQTEKGFDINVDDKTMHYDVLESNYLVDKKSKNFFIIEEFESK
;
A
#
# COMPACT_ATOMS: atom_id res chain seq x y z
N MET A 1 4.99 16.18 72.63
CA MET A 1 4.21 16.62 71.45
C MET A 1 4.94 16.20 70.18
N LYS A 2 4.27 15.40 69.35
CA LYS A 2 4.70 14.98 68.01
C LYS A 2 4.93 16.21 67.13
N LYS A 3 5.99 16.26 66.31
CA LYS A 3 5.95 16.54 64.84
C LYS A 3 7.28 16.11 64.22
N ILE A 4 7.33 14.82 63.94
CA ILE A 4 8.25 14.11 63.06
C ILE A 4 7.90 14.50 61.61
N LEU A 5 8.92 14.81 60.80
CA LEU A 5 8.95 14.73 59.33
C LEU A 5 7.86 15.49 58.57
N THR A 6 8.19 16.70 58.09
CA THR A 6 7.64 17.17 56.81
C THR A 6 8.65 16.80 55.72
N ILE A 7 8.67 15.50 55.41
CA ILE A 7 9.39 14.90 54.29
C ILE A 7 8.75 15.37 52.99
N LEU A 8 9.54 16.04 52.15
CA LEU A 8 9.81 15.64 50.77
C LEU A 8 8.63 15.00 50.00
N SER A 9 7.54 15.74 49.78
CA SER A 9 6.36 15.23 49.06
C SER A 9 6.06 15.94 47.73
N PHE A 10 7.04 16.62 47.13
CA PHE A 10 6.86 17.28 45.82
C PHE A 10 7.68 16.69 44.67
N ALA A 11 8.36 15.55 44.86
CA ALA A 11 9.29 14.99 43.88
C ALA A 11 8.83 13.68 43.20
N THR A 12 7.56 13.27 43.30
CA THR A 12 7.10 11.98 42.75
C THR A 12 6.05 12.06 41.64
N LEU A 13 5.93 13.20 40.92
CA LEU A 13 4.92 13.34 39.85
C LEU A 13 5.45 13.33 38.41
N THR A 14 6.67 12.86 38.13
CA THR A 14 7.22 12.81 36.75
C THR A 14 7.50 11.41 36.22
N ALA A 15 7.20 10.33 36.96
CA ALA A 15 7.63 8.98 36.58
C ALA A 15 6.67 8.16 35.67
N PHE A 16 5.53 8.70 35.23
CA PHE A 16 4.53 7.90 34.50
C PHE A 16 4.05 8.48 33.15
N ALA A 17 4.87 9.27 32.44
CA ALA A 17 4.53 9.76 31.10
C ALA A 17 5.11 8.92 29.94
N GLY A 18 5.54 7.67 30.17
CA GLY A 18 6.28 6.87 29.19
C GLY A 18 5.50 5.77 28.45
N TYR A 19 4.32 5.37 28.92
CA TYR A 19 3.62 4.19 28.40
C TYR A 19 2.31 4.57 27.72
N GLY A 20 2.40 5.09 26.50
CA GLY A 20 1.21 5.53 25.79
C GLY A 20 1.30 5.61 24.27
N GLN A 21 2.22 4.90 23.60
CA GLN A 21 2.26 4.88 22.13
C GLN A 21 2.77 3.57 21.53
N SER A 22 2.15 2.42 21.83
CA SER A 22 2.50 1.16 21.14
C SER A 22 1.44 0.59 20.20
N GLN A 23 0.26 1.21 20.06
CA GLN A 23 -0.87 0.54 19.39
C GLN A 23 -1.38 1.12 18.08
N ASN A 24 -0.85 2.25 17.61
CA ASN A 24 -1.27 2.82 16.32
C ASN A 24 -0.14 2.73 15.28
N SER A 25 0.18 1.50 14.86
CA SER A 25 0.80 1.30 13.56
C SER A 25 -0.28 1.56 12.51
N GLY A 26 -0.13 2.61 11.71
CA GLY A 26 -1.07 2.92 10.62
C GLY A 26 -0.95 1.87 9.51
N VAL A 27 -1.49 0.67 9.73
CA VAL A 27 -1.55 -0.39 8.73
C VAL A 27 -3.01 -0.56 8.36
N MET A 28 -3.33 -0.30 7.10
CA MET A 28 -4.68 -0.56 6.59
C MET A 28 -4.88 -2.06 6.39
N LYS A 29 -6.07 -2.59 6.72
CA LYS A 29 -6.45 -3.96 6.39
C LYS A 29 -6.46 -4.15 4.87
N ALA A 30 -6.19 -5.37 4.43
CA ALA A 30 -6.05 -5.63 3.00
C ALA A 30 -7.39 -5.42 2.27
N THR A 31 -7.38 -4.68 1.17
CA THR A 31 -8.55 -4.55 0.27
C THR A 31 -8.33 -5.42 -0.95
N THR A 32 -9.41 -6.00 -1.49
CA THR A 32 -9.36 -6.86 -2.68
C THR A 32 -10.28 -6.26 -3.75
N GLN A 33 -9.77 -6.13 -4.96
CA GLN A 33 -10.53 -5.77 -6.15
C GLN A 33 -10.34 -6.88 -7.20
N MET A 34 -11.41 -7.23 -7.90
CA MET A 34 -11.38 -8.23 -8.96
C MET A 34 -12.03 -7.62 -10.19
N LYS A 35 -11.36 -7.73 -11.35
CA LYS A 35 -11.90 -7.29 -12.64
C LYS A 35 -11.70 -8.40 -13.65
N THR A 36 -12.68 -8.59 -14.52
CA THR A 36 -12.65 -9.54 -15.62
C THR A 36 -12.74 -8.76 -16.92
N PHE A 37 -11.95 -9.16 -17.90
CA PHE A 37 -11.77 -8.46 -19.16
C PHE A 37 -11.68 -9.46 -20.32
N THR A 38 -11.74 -8.95 -21.55
CA THR A 38 -11.60 -9.76 -22.76
C THR A 38 -10.43 -9.27 -23.61
N VAL A 39 -9.75 -10.17 -24.29
CA VAL A 39 -8.67 -9.86 -25.24
C VAL A 39 -8.93 -10.64 -26.53
N SER A 40 -8.62 -10.05 -27.68
CA SER A 40 -8.72 -10.74 -28.97
C SER A 40 -7.36 -11.25 -29.39
N GLU A 41 -7.26 -12.56 -29.63
CA GLU A 41 -6.07 -13.22 -30.14
C GLU A 41 -6.46 -14.01 -31.38
N ASP A 42 -5.85 -13.69 -32.52
CA ASP A 42 -6.14 -14.32 -33.83
C ASP A 42 -7.64 -14.35 -34.22
N GLY A 43 -8.38 -13.32 -33.81
CA GLY A 43 -9.82 -13.19 -34.09
C GLY A 43 -10.72 -14.01 -33.16
N VAL A 44 -10.16 -14.64 -32.12
CA VAL A 44 -10.91 -15.32 -31.05
C VAL A 44 -10.86 -14.45 -29.80
N GLU A 45 -12.01 -14.25 -29.15
CA GLU A 45 -12.07 -13.57 -27.85
C GLU A 45 -11.73 -14.56 -26.73
N LYS A 46 -10.79 -14.16 -25.86
CA LYS A 46 -10.41 -14.86 -24.64
C LYS A 46 -10.72 -13.96 -23.44
N GLU A 47 -11.24 -14.55 -22.38
CA GLU A 47 -11.47 -13.86 -21.11
C GLU A 47 -10.23 -14.02 -20.22
N TYR A 48 -9.92 -12.99 -19.43
CA TYR A 48 -8.91 -13.06 -18.38
C TYR A 48 -9.38 -12.27 -17.14
N SER A 49 -8.90 -12.66 -15.97
CA SER A 49 -9.26 -12.05 -14.69
C SER A 49 -8.03 -11.49 -13.97
N VAL A 50 -8.21 -10.35 -13.31
CA VAL A 50 -7.17 -9.65 -12.55
C VAL A 50 -7.67 -9.40 -11.14
N LYS A 51 -6.96 -9.95 -10.16
CA LYS A 51 -7.21 -9.73 -8.73
C LYS A 51 -6.09 -8.91 -8.11
N VAL A 52 -6.47 -7.78 -7.51
CA VAL A 52 -5.53 -6.89 -6.81
C VAL A 52 -5.83 -6.90 -5.32
N MET A 53 -4.84 -7.30 -4.52
CA MET A 53 -4.87 -7.23 -3.07
C MET A 53 -3.91 -6.15 -2.58
N GLU A 54 -4.43 -5.12 -1.90
CA GLU A 54 -3.63 -3.98 -1.44
C GLU A 54 -3.36 -4.04 0.06
N ARG A 55 -2.15 -3.66 0.47
CA ARG A 55 -1.78 -3.32 1.84
C ARG A 55 -1.08 -1.97 1.88
N ARG A 56 -1.47 -1.09 2.80
CA ARG A 56 -0.81 0.20 3.06
C ARG A 56 -0.13 0.23 4.42
N LYS A 57 1.11 0.72 4.45
CA LYS A 57 1.85 1.02 5.67
C LYS A 57 2.11 2.53 5.74
N TYR A 58 1.36 3.22 6.58
CA TYR A 58 1.52 4.65 6.84
C TYR A 58 2.68 4.89 7.81
N GLY A 59 3.55 5.84 7.46
CA GLY A 59 4.46 6.43 8.42
C GLY A 59 3.71 7.40 9.34
N MET A 60 4.30 7.71 10.48
CA MET A 60 3.74 8.65 11.46
C MET A 60 4.67 9.84 11.60
N GLU A 61 4.14 11.03 11.37
CA GLU A 61 4.85 12.29 11.54
C GLU A 61 4.21 13.11 12.67
N LEU A 62 4.98 14.03 13.25
CA LEU A 62 4.46 14.98 14.23
C LEU A 62 3.99 16.25 13.51
N ASN A 63 2.86 16.80 13.96
CA ASN A 63 2.28 18.00 13.39
C ASN A 63 3.18 19.20 13.70
N SER A 64 3.73 19.84 12.66
CA SER A 64 4.66 20.96 12.82
C SER A 64 4.05 22.18 13.50
N LYS A 65 2.72 22.31 13.50
CA LYS A 65 1.99 23.39 14.18
C LYS A 65 2.14 23.35 15.70
N ASP A 66 2.29 22.16 16.27
CA ASP A 66 2.35 21.95 17.73
C ASP A 66 3.79 21.71 18.19
N ARG A 67 4.78 22.17 17.39
CA ARG A 67 6.20 21.97 17.66
C ARG A 67 6.57 22.59 19.00
N GLY A 68 7.17 21.78 19.88
CA GLY A 68 7.58 22.20 21.22
C GLY A 68 6.49 22.04 22.29
N MET A 69 5.28 21.63 21.93
CA MET A 69 4.28 21.19 22.90
C MET A 69 4.61 19.78 23.39
N VAL A 70 4.37 19.52 24.68
CA VAL A 70 4.54 18.19 25.27
C VAL A 70 3.60 17.17 24.61
N ASN A 71 2.43 17.62 24.18
CA ASN A 71 1.38 16.83 23.54
C ASN A 71 1.27 17.14 22.03
N GLN A 72 2.39 17.22 21.33
CA GLN A 72 2.40 17.46 19.88
C GLN A 72 1.57 16.39 19.14
N ASP A 73 0.61 16.84 18.33
CA ASP A 73 -0.30 15.93 17.62
C ASP A 73 0.44 15.12 16.54
N ARG A 74 -0.11 13.95 16.22
CA ARG A 74 0.40 13.08 15.16
C ARG A 74 -0.41 13.25 13.89
N LYS A 75 0.27 13.16 12.75
CA LYS A 75 -0.35 13.17 11.41
C LYS A 75 0.14 11.96 10.61
N LEU A 76 -0.75 11.41 9.78
CA LEU A 76 -0.37 10.41 8.78
C LEU A 76 0.56 11.03 7.74
N SER A 77 1.62 10.31 7.40
CA SER A 77 2.51 10.63 6.29
C SER A 77 2.23 9.73 5.09
N SER A 78 2.90 9.99 3.97
CA SER A 78 2.83 9.18 2.75
C SER A 78 3.01 7.68 3.04
N PRO A 79 2.05 6.83 2.68
CA PRO A 79 2.17 5.39 2.87
C PRO A 79 3.17 4.76 1.90
N PHE A 80 3.77 3.66 2.34
CA PHE A 80 4.31 2.65 1.44
C PHE A 80 3.19 1.68 1.08
N VAL A 81 2.89 1.59 -0.21
CA VAL A 81 1.80 0.74 -0.74
C VAL A 81 2.42 -0.53 -1.31
N THR A 82 1.81 -1.66 -1.03
CA THR A 82 2.17 -2.97 -1.59
C THR A 82 0.91 -3.60 -2.13
N LYS A 83 0.91 -3.97 -3.40
CA LYS A 83 -0.19 -4.65 -4.08
C LYS A 83 0.29 -5.97 -4.62
N LEU A 84 -0.42 -7.05 -4.30
CA LEU A 84 -0.30 -8.31 -5.00
C LEU A 84 -1.31 -8.30 -6.14
N VAL A 85 -0.85 -8.44 -7.36
CA VAL A 85 -1.66 -8.57 -8.56
C VAL A 85 -1.53 -10.01 -9.02
N ALA A 86 -2.65 -10.73 -9.08
CA ALA A 86 -2.74 -12.07 -9.60
C ALA A 86 -3.56 -12.04 -10.90
N ILE A 87 -3.04 -12.67 -11.94
CA ILE A 87 -3.62 -12.71 -13.29
C ILE A 87 -3.95 -14.16 -13.62
N ASP A 88 -5.16 -14.37 -14.08
CA ASP A 88 -5.68 -15.63 -14.58
C ASP A 88 -6.06 -15.39 -16.04
N SER A 89 -5.33 -16.03 -16.95
CA SER A 89 -5.31 -15.78 -18.39
C SER A 89 -6.20 -16.73 -19.18
N ASP A 90 -6.67 -17.82 -18.55
CA ASP A 90 -7.48 -18.86 -19.18
C ASP A 90 -8.82 -19.14 -18.49
N SER A 91 -9.18 -18.31 -17.51
CA SER A 91 -10.40 -18.39 -16.69
C SER A 91 -10.52 -19.70 -15.90
N ASP A 92 -9.39 -20.29 -15.48
CA ASP A 92 -9.35 -21.45 -14.60
C ASP A 92 -9.33 -21.04 -13.10
N PRO A 93 -9.46 -22.00 -12.16
CA PRO A 93 -9.45 -21.68 -10.72
C PRO A 93 -8.10 -21.20 -10.17
N ASN A 94 -7.02 -21.34 -10.94
CA ASN A 94 -5.65 -20.99 -10.60
C ASN A 94 -5.31 -19.63 -11.22
N TYR A 95 -4.25 -19.00 -10.73
CA TYR A 95 -3.69 -17.82 -11.39
C TYR A 95 -2.38 -18.23 -12.03
N ASP A 96 -2.18 -17.78 -13.27
CA ASP A 96 -0.99 -18.06 -14.07
C ASP A 96 0.19 -17.21 -13.59
N ASP A 97 -0.07 -15.90 -13.44
CA ASP A 97 0.96 -14.91 -13.18
C ASP A 97 0.72 -14.14 -11.87
N TYR A 98 1.80 -13.87 -11.15
CA TYR A 98 1.79 -13.07 -9.94
C TYR A 98 2.87 -11.99 -9.99
N MET A 99 2.48 -10.77 -9.64
CA MET A 99 3.42 -9.69 -9.39
C MET A 99 3.12 -8.96 -8.09
N VAL A 100 4.17 -8.50 -7.42
CA VAL A 100 4.06 -7.59 -6.30
C VAL A 100 4.52 -6.21 -6.72
N LEU A 101 3.57 -5.27 -6.75
CA LEU A 101 3.77 -3.88 -7.07
C LEU A 101 3.93 -3.05 -5.78
N LYS A 102 5.10 -2.44 -5.59
CA LYS A 102 5.41 -1.58 -4.44
C LYS A 102 5.71 -0.17 -4.91
N TYR A 103 5.19 0.83 -4.19
CA TYR A 103 5.46 2.24 -4.47
C TYR A 103 5.19 3.12 -3.25
N LYS A 104 5.75 4.33 -3.26
CA LYS A 104 5.45 5.36 -2.26
C LYS A 104 4.23 6.16 -2.72
N GLY A 105 3.11 6.01 -2.03
CA GLY A 105 1.85 6.66 -2.36
C GLY A 105 1.64 7.99 -1.63
N THR A 106 0.52 8.64 -1.96
CA THR A 106 -0.07 9.69 -1.12
C THR A 106 -1.14 9.08 -0.22
N VAL A 107 -1.68 9.86 0.73
CA VAL A 107 -2.74 9.34 1.63
C VAL A 107 -3.97 8.88 0.83
N ASN A 108 -4.26 9.56 -0.28
CA ASN A 108 -5.41 9.32 -1.15
C ASN A 108 -4.97 9.15 -2.61
N ASN A 109 -3.96 8.32 -2.89
CA ASN A 109 -3.59 8.06 -4.28
C ASN A 109 -4.73 7.29 -4.98
N ASP A 110 -4.97 7.63 -6.24
CA ASP A 110 -5.90 6.91 -7.10
C ASP A 110 -5.19 5.65 -7.63
N PHE A 111 -5.95 4.56 -7.74
CA PHE A 111 -5.46 3.29 -8.28
C PHE A 111 -6.54 2.67 -9.16
N ASP A 112 -6.19 2.44 -10.42
CA ASP A 112 -7.09 1.85 -11.39
C ASP A 112 -6.41 0.77 -12.22
N VAL A 113 -7.22 -0.21 -12.61
CA VAL A 113 -6.88 -1.24 -13.60
C VAL A 113 -7.80 -1.05 -14.79
N VAL A 114 -7.24 -0.80 -15.96
CA VAL A 114 -7.98 -0.44 -17.18
C VAL A 114 -7.60 -1.40 -18.30
N GLN A 115 -8.61 -1.96 -18.98
CA GLN A 115 -8.41 -2.85 -20.12
C GLN A 115 -7.76 -2.12 -21.30
N THR A 116 -6.93 -2.84 -22.04
CA THR A 116 -6.29 -2.41 -23.29
C THR A 116 -6.47 -3.50 -24.36
N GLU A 117 -5.97 -3.27 -25.56
CA GLU A 117 -6.07 -4.23 -26.66
C GLU A 117 -5.36 -5.57 -26.41
N LYS A 118 -4.31 -5.59 -25.58
CA LYS A 118 -3.47 -6.79 -25.34
C LYS A 118 -3.39 -7.23 -23.88
N GLY A 119 -4.17 -6.60 -23.00
CA GLY A 119 -4.07 -6.83 -21.55
C GLY A 119 -4.60 -5.63 -20.80
N PHE A 120 -3.88 -5.12 -19.81
CA PHE A 120 -4.36 -4.03 -18.96
C PHE A 120 -3.27 -3.06 -18.53
N ASP A 121 -3.69 -1.83 -18.23
CA ASP A 121 -2.86 -0.82 -17.60
C ASP A 121 -3.19 -0.72 -16.11
N ILE A 122 -2.14 -0.71 -15.29
CA ILE A 122 -2.20 -0.27 -13.90
C ILE A 122 -1.83 1.21 -13.86
N ASN A 123 -2.79 2.03 -13.42
CA ASN A 123 -2.63 3.47 -13.25
C ASN A 123 -2.61 3.84 -11.77
N VAL A 124 -1.59 4.61 -11.39
CA VAL A 124 -1.45 5.20 -10.06
C VAL A 124 -1.16 6.68 -10.22
N ASP A 125 -2.15 7.53 -9.92
CA ASP A 125 -2.12 8.95 -10.21
C ASP A 125 -1.76 9.21 -11.71
N ASP A 126 -0.58 9.77 -12.00
CA ASP A 126 -0.07 10.04 -13.36
C ASP A 126 0.93 8.97 -13.87
N LYS A 127 1.10 7.87 -13.14
CA LYS A 127 2.06 6.79 -13.41
C LYS A 127 1.34 5.55 -13.93
N THR A 128 1.89 4.99 -15.00
CA THR A 128 1.31 3.84 -15.71
C THR A 128 2.33 2.71 -15.85
N MET A 129 1.84 1.48 -15.72
CA MET A 129 2.51 0.24 -16.11
C MET A 129 1.52 -0.59 -16.91
N HIS A 130 1.97 -1.11 -18.05
CA HIS A 130 1.19 -1.96 -18.93
C HIS A 130 1.56 -3.43 -18.70
N TYR A 131 0.56 -4.30 -18.64
CA TYR A 131 0.72 -5.76 -18.65
C TYR A 131 0.11 -6.34 -19.92
N ASP A 132 0.92 -7.06 -20.69
CA ASP A 132 0.49 -7.82 -21.86
C ASP A 132 0.15 -9.24 -21.40
N VAL A 133 -1.13 -9.60 -21.48
CA VAL A 133 -1.64 -10.91 -21.05
C VAL A 133 -1.30 -11.99 -22.06
N LEU A 134 -1.10 -11.64 -23.33
CA LEU A 134 -0.75 -12.62 -24.38
C LEU A 134 0.72 -13.01 -24.31
N GLU A 135 1.58 -12.07 -23.90
CA GLU A 135 3.02 -12.29 -23.78
C GLU A 135 3.49 -12.58 -22.34
N SER A 136 2.58 -12.55 -21.35
CA SER A 136 2.88 -12.66 -19.91
C SER A 136 4.05 -11.77 -19.50
N ASN A 137 4.03 -10.50 -19.91
CA ASN A 137 5.10 -9.55 -19.64
C ASN A 137 4.55 -8.16 -19.28
N TYR A 138 5.43 -7.28 -18.80
CA TYR A 138 5.06 -5.90 -18.49
C TYR A 138 6.02 -4.87 -19.05
N LEU A 139 5.51 -3.67 -19.26
CA LEU A 139 6.26 -2.48 -19.64
C LEU A 139 5.89 -1.31 -18.72
N VAL A 140 6.91 -0.73 -18.10
CA VAL A 140 6.73 0.49 -17.30
C VAL A 140 7.04 1.71 -18.14
N ASP A 141 6.10 2.65 -18.18
CA ASP A 141 6.28 3.94 -18.85
C ASP A 141 7.59 4.62 -18.43
N LYS A 142 8.28 5.27 -19.39
CA LYS A 142 9.57 5.93 -19.11
C LYS A 142 9.48 6.96 -17.97
N LYS A 143 8.36 7.68 -17.87
CA LYS A 143 8.06 8.63 -16.77
C LYS A 143 7.85 7.96 -15.41
N SER A 144 7.54 6.66 -15.40
CA SER A 144 7.20 5.84 -14.24
C SER A 144 8.30 4.87 -13.82
N LYS A 145 9.41 4.79 -14.57
CA LYS A 145 10.45 3.77 -14.39
C LYS A 145 10.98 3.63 -12.96
N ASN A 146 11.11 4.74 -12.23
CA ASN A 146 11.64 4.76 -10.87
C ASN A 146 10.54 4.83 -9.78
N PHE A 147 9.27 4.80 -10.17
CA PHE A 147 8.14 4.90 -9.26
C PHE A 147 7.73 3.52 -8.73
N PHE A 148 7.64 2.54 -9.62
CA PHE A 148 7.25 1.17 -9.30
C PHE A 148 8.47 0.31 -8.98
N ILE A 149 8.40 -0.44 -7.90
CA ILE A 149 9.26 -1.59 -7.61
C ILE A 149 8.41 -2.83 -7.85
N ILE A 150 8.81 -3.67 -8.80
CA ILE A 150 8.05 -4.86 -9.21
C ILE A 150 8.88 -6.10 -8.85
N GLU A 151 8.24 -7.07 -8.20
CA GLU A 151 8.79 -8.40 -7.90
C GLU A 151 7.86 -9.44 -8.55
N GLU A 152 8.40 -10.26 -9.45
CA GLU A 152 7.66 -11.29 -10.18
C GLU A 152 7.80 -12.68 -9.53
N PHE A 153 6.76 -13.51 -9.67
CA PHE A 153 6.77 -14.90 -9.26
C PHE A 153 6.07 -15.74 -10.31
N GLU A 154 6.74 -16.77 -10.83
CA GLU A 154 6.11 -17.80 -11.65
C GLU A 154 5.38 -18.80 -10.75
N SER A 155 4.15 -19.18 -11.12
CA SER A 155 3.50 -20.35 -10.54
C SER A 155 4.20 -21.62 -11.07
N LYS A 156 4.48 -22.58 -10.18
CA LYS A 156 5.19 -23.83 -10.49
C LYS A 156 4.23 -24.97 -10.78
#